data_AF-A0A063BFT4-F1
#
_entry.id   AF-A0A063BFT4-F1
#
_cell.length_a   1.000
_cell.length_b   1.000
_cell.length_c   1.000
_cell.angle_alpha   90.00
_cell.angle_beta   90.00
_cell.angle_gamma   90.00
#
_symmetry.space_group_name_H-M   'P 1'
#
loop_
_entity.id
_entity.type
_entity.pdbx_description
1 polymer ?
#
loop_
_entity_poly.entity_id
_entity_poly.type
_entity_poly.pdbx_seq_one_letter_code
_entity_poly.pdbx_strand_id
1 'polypeptide(L)' 'VADAMSHSGPGGEMSKVGRNDPCPCGSGKKYKHCHGKLS' A
#
# COMPACT_ATOMS: atom_id res chain seq x y z
N VAL A 1 5.29 36.37 -2.21
CA VAL A 1 6.27 35.36 -2.65
C VAL A 1 5.59 34.02 -2.43
N ALA A 2 5.37 33.28 -3.52
CA ALA A 2 4.63 32.03 -3.53
C ALA A 2 5.40 30.93 -2.80
N ASP A 3 4.70 30.06 -2.07
CA ASP A 3 5.15 28.66 -1.97
C ASP A 3 3.93 27.74 -1.95
N ALA A 4 3.66 27.16 -3.13
CA ALA A 4 2.63 26.16 -3.35
C ALA A 4 3.19 24.80 -2.95
N MET A 5 2.60 24.18 -1.91
CA MET A 5 2.93 22.81 -1.52
C MET A 5 2.27 21.83 -2.49
N SER A 6 2.93 21.66 -3.63
CA SER A 6 2.74 20.61 -4.62
C SER A 6 3.00 19.25 -3.98
N HIS A 7 1.96 18.51 -3.61
CA HIS A 7 2.05 17.06 -3.47
C HIS A 7 1.86 16.40 -4.84
N SER A 8 2.87 16.55 -5.71
CA SER A 8 3.06 15.65 -6.83
C SER A 8 3.61 14.34 -6.26
N GLY A 9 2.81 13.27 -6.30
CA GLY A 9 3.24 11.95 -5.85
C GLY A 9 4.29 11.32 -6.77
N PRO A 10 4.91 10.21 -6.33
CA PRO A 10 5.38 9.21 -7.26
C PRO A 10 4.43 8.01 -7.21
N GLY A 11 4.04 7.55 -8.40
CA GLY A 11 3.59 6.18 -8.58
C GLY A 11 4.71 5.26 -8.09
N GLY A 12 4.57 4.78 -6.87
CA GLY A 12 5.33 3.64 -6.41
C GLY A 12 4.82 2.46 -7.21
N GLU A 13 5.68 1.90 -8.06
CA GLU A 13 5.53 0.53 -8.56
C GLU A 13 4.83 -0.28 -7.49
N MET A 14 3.61 -0.74 -7.80
CA MET A 14 2.82 -1.60 -6.94
C MET A 14 3.62 -2.89 -6.78
N SER A 15 4.63 -2.83 -5.91
CA SER A 15 5.47 -3.92 -5.49
C SER A 15 4.47 -4.91 -4.97
N LYS A 16 4.19 -5.92 -5.80
CA LYS A 16 3.07 -6.83 -5.62
C LYS A 16 3.24 -7.40 -4.22
N VAL A 17 2.47 -6.86 -3.27
CA VAL A 17 2.62 -7.22 -1.87
C VAL A 17 2.48 -8.73 -1.80
N GLY A 18 3.52 -9.39 -1.31
CA GLY A 18 3.56 -10.83 -1.26
C GLY A 18 2.34 -11.32 -0.49
N ARG A 19 1.70 -12.38 -0.97
CA ARG A 19 0.50 -12.93 -0.28
C ARG A 19 0.77 -13.27 1.20
N ASN A 20 2.01 -13.56 1.56
CA ASN A 20 2.39 -13.86 2.94
C ASN A 20 2.89 -12.64 3.75
N ASP A 21 3.14 -11.50 3.12
CA ASP A 21 3.59 -10.27 3.78
C ASP A 21 2.52 -9.68 4.70
N PRO A 22 2.90 -8.88 5.72
CA PRO A 22 1.94 -8.14 6.51
C PRO A 22 1.08 -7.23 5.62
N CYS A 23 -0.21 -7.18 5.90
CA CYS A 23 -1.14 -6.39 5.10
C CYS A 23 -0.88 -4.89 5.32
N PRO A 24 -0.72 -4.09 4.24
CA PRO A 24 -0.37 -2.67 4.35
C PRO A 24 -1.46 -1.80 4.99
N CYS A 25 -2.66 -2.37 5.22
CA CYS A 25 -3.74 -1.70 5.93
C CYS A 25 -3.55 -1.64 7.47
N GLY A 26 -2.44 -2.16 8.00
CA GLY A 26 -2.13 -2.10 9.44
C GLY A 26 -2.95 -3.05 10.32
N SER A 27 -3.65 -4.04 9.75
CA SER A 27 -4.51 -4.96 10.51
C SER A 27 -3.75 -6.04 11.30
N GLY A 28 -2.42 -6.12 11.15
CA GLY A 28 -1.59 -7.19 11.72
C GLY A 28 -1.77 -8.57 11.07
N LYS A 29 -2.65 -8.69 10.06
CA LYS A 29 -2.90 -9.94 9.32
C LYS A 29 -2.01 -10.02 8.08
N LYS A 30 -1.70 -11.24 7.62
CA LYS A 30 -1.03 -11.45 6.32
C LYS A 30 -1.94 -11.00 5.18
N TYR A 31 -1.35 -10.49 4.10
CA TYR A 31 -2.08 -9.94 2.95
C TYR A 31 -3.14 -10.92 2.42
N LYS A 32 -2.79 -12.20 2.23
CA LYS A 32 -3.72 -13.26 1.78
C LYS A 32 -4.91 -13.54 2.70
N HIS A 33 -4.85 -13.15 3.96
CA HIS A 33 -5.94 -13.33 4.93
C HIS A 33 -6.71 -12.01 5.18
N CYS A 34 -6.38 -10.96 4.45
CA CYS A 34 -6.99 -9.65 4.56
C CYS A 34 -7.37 -9.18 3.14
N HIS A 35 -6.75 -8.12 2.62
CA HIS A 35 -7.08 -7.53 1.31
C HIS A 35 -6.69 -8.42 0.11
N GLY A 36 -5.80 -9.39 0.30
CA GLY A 36 -5.42 -10.38 -0.70
C GLY A 36 -6.18 -11.71 -0.57
N LYS A 37 -7.26 -11.76 0.22
CA LYS A 37 -8.13 -12.94 0.32
C LYS A 37 -8.88 -13.10 -1.00
N LEU A 38 -8.42 -14.04 -1.82
CA LEU A 38 -9.21 -14.56 -2.92
C LEU A 38 -10.19 -15.57 -2.31
N SER A 39 -11.49 -15.25 -2.35
CA SER A 39 -12.53 -16.24 -2.11
C SER A 39 -12.47 -17.33 -3.18
#